data_AF-A0A6L5FYT6-F1
#
_entry.id   AF-A0A6L5FYT6-F1
#
_cell.length_a   1.000
_cell.length_b   1.000
_cell.length_c   1.000
_cell.angle_alpha   90.00
_cell.angle_beta   90.00
_cell.angle_gamma   90.00
#
_symmetry.space_group_name_H-M   'P 1'
#
loop_
_entity.id
_entity.type
_entity.pdbx_description
1 polymer ?
#
loop_
_entity_poly.entity_id
_entity_poly.type
_entity_poly.pdbx_seq_one_letter_code
_entity_poly.pdbx_strand_id
1 'polypeptide(L)'
;LLGFVEKLSALVGTIPPQVTGGLAIYLFGVIGVQGIALMMSEKVDLFDPRQLAIVSVVLVVGIGGDIFPGGNLPFFDWEIPAIASAAVAGIGFNLIFLILDNVIGRPEPAPPPPIKTEDIS
;
A
#
# COMPACT_ATOMS: atom_id res chain seq x y z
N LEU A 1 7.58 30.72 -10.28
CA LEU A 1 8.54 31.63 -9.61
C LEU A 1 9.89 30.95 -9.36
N LEU A 2 9.97 29.90 -8.53
CA LEU A 2 11.26 29.20 -8.27
C LEU A 2 11.83 28.47 -9.51
N GLY A 3 10.98 27.85 -10.33
CA GLY A 3 11.41 27.20 -11.59
C GLY A 3 11.82 28.16 -12.73
N PHE A 4 11.58 29.47 -12.58
CA PHE A 4 11.99 30.48 -13.57
C PHE A 4 13.33 31.14 -13.20
N VAL A 5 13.93 30.76 -12.05
CA VAL A 5 15.25 31.24 -11.62
C VAL A 5 16.30 30.22 -12.05
N GLU A 6 16.96 30.47 -13.19
CA GLU A 6 17.99 29.58 -13.74
C GLU A 6 19.13 29.30 -12.75
N LYS A 7 19.47 30.28 -11.89
CA LYS A 7 20.48 30.11 -10.83
C LYS A 7 20.10 29.04 -9.80
N LEU A 8 18.81 28.86 -9.51
CA LEU A 8 18.34 27.85 -8.57
C LEU A 8 18.40 26.45 -9.22
N SER A 9 18.01 26.34 -10.49
CA SER A 9 18.14 25.09 -11.25
C SER A 9 19.59 24.65 -11.40
N ALA A 10 20.52 25.59 -11.64
CA ALA A 10 21.95 25.31 -11.69
C ALA A 10 22.48 24.80 -10.34
N LEU A 11 22.02 25.36 -9.22
CA LEU A 11 22.40 24.91 -7.88
C LEU A 11 21.88 23.49 -7.58
N VAL A 12 20.63 23.18 -7.91
CA VAL A 12 20.09 21.80 -7.76
C VAL A 12 20.84 20.83 -8.68
N GLY A 13 21.23 21.27 -9.87
CA GLY A 13 22.04 20.48 -10.80
C GLY A 13 23.46 20.19 -10.33
N THR A 14 23.99 20.91 -9.33
CA THR A 14 25.28 20.59 -8.70
C THR A 14 25.21 19.42 -7.70
N ILE A 15 24.00 18.94 -7.36
CA ILE A 15 23.84 17.81 -6.45
C ILE A 15 24.36 16.53 -7.15
N PRO A 16 25.32 15.79 -6.54
CA PRO A 16 25.83 14.56 -7.12
C PRO A 16 24.72 13.51 -7.29
N PRO A 17 24.74 12.71 -8.37
CA PRO A 17 23.72 11.70 -8.62
C PRO A 17 23.62 10.65 -7.50
N GLN A 18 24.72 10.41 -6.77
CA GLN A 18 24.76 9.51 -5.63
C GLN A 18 23.86 9.97 -4.47
N VAL A 19 23.72 11.28 -4.27
CA VAL A 19 22.88 11.86 -3.21
C VAL A 19 21.41 11.84 -3.63
N THR A 20 21.11 12.18 -4.88
CA THR A 20 19.75 12.13 -5.42
C THR A 20 19.18 10.72 -5.39
N GLY A 21 20.00 9.70 -5.64
CA GLY A 21 19.61 8.29 -5.49
C GLY A 21 19.24 7.93 -4.04
N GLY A 22 20.04 8.35 -3.06
CA GLY A 22 19.75 8.13 -1.64
C GLY A 22 18.47 8.85 -1.18
N LEU A 23 18.27 10.10 -1.60
CA LEU A 23 17.05 10.86 -1.33
C LEU A 23 15.83 10.18 -1.95
N ALA A 24 15.94 9.68 -3.18
CA ALA A 24 14.84 8.95 -3.82
C ALA A 24 14.45 7.71 -3.02
N ILE A 25 15.41 6.87 -2.61
CA ILE A 25 15.15 5.68 -1.79
C ILE A 25 14.46 6.04 -0.47
N TYR A 26 14.95 7.08 0.22
CA TYR A 26 14.33 7.55 1.46
C TYR A 26 12.88 8.01 1.24
N LEU A 27 12.63 8.85 0.23
CA LEU A 27 11.29 9.36 -0.06
C LEU A 27 10.33 8.24 -0.47
N PHE A 28 10.76 7.31 -1.31
CA PHE A 28 9.95 6.14 -1.67
C PHE A 28 9.64 5.26 -0.44
N GLY A 29 10.62 5.04 0.44
CA GLY A 29 10.42 4.31 1.70
C GLY A 29 9.42 4.99 2.63
N VAL A 30 9.54 6.31 2.81
CA VAL A 30 8.62 7.10 3.66
C VAL A 30 7.19 7.04 3.13
N ILE A 31 6.98 7.14 1.82
CA ILE A 31 5.64 7.02 1.20
C ILE A 31 5.03 5.63 1.48
N GLY A 32 5.82 4.56 1.37
CA GLY A 32 5.37 3.19 1.68
C GLY A 32 4.97 3.03 3.15
N VAL A 33 5.80 3.50 4.08
CA VAL A 33 5.50 3.46 5.52
C VAL A 33 4.29 4.32 5.85
N GLN A 34 4.12 5.48 5.20
CA GLN A 34 2.95 6.35 5.39
C GLN A 34 1.64 5.66 4.98
N GLY A 35 1.67 4.79 3.96
CA GLY A 35 0.53 3.94 3.59
C GLY A 35 0.14 2.96 4.69
N ILE A 36 1.13 2.29 5.30
CA ILE A 36 0.90 1.37 6.43
C ILE A 36 0.41 2.16 7.67
N ALA A 37 1.00 3.32 7.94
CA ALA A 37 0.59 4.18 9.05
C ALA A 37 -0.88 4.62 8.92
N LEU A 38 -1.34 4.90 7.70
CA LEU A 38 -2.76 5.19 7.43
C LEU A 38 -3.66 3.99 7.77
N MET A 39 -3.24 2.77 7.41
CA MET A 39 -4.00 1.56 7.78
C MET A 39 -4.11 1.41 9.29
N MET A 40 -3.03 1.70 10.04
CA MET A 40 -3.05 1.67 11.50
C MET A 40 -3.92 2.78 12.10
N SER A 41 -3.90 4.00 11.54
CA SER A 41 -4.74 5.10 12.03
C SER A 41 -6.23 4.85 11.81
N GLU A 42 -6.58 4.18 10.70
CA GLU A 42 -7.95 3.74 10.40
C GLU A 42 -8.35 2.44 11.13
N LYS A 43 -7.50 1.92 12.03
CA LYS A 43 -7.75 0.70 12.82
C LYS A 43 -8.06 -0.53 11.96
N VAL A 44 -7.36 -0.67 10.83
CA VAL A 44 -7.43 -1.89 10.00
C VAL A 44 -6.89 -3.08 10.80
N ASP A 45 -7.69 -4.13 10.96
CA ASP A 45 -7.26 -5.36 11.63
C ASP A 45 -6.46 -6.24 10.67
N LEU A 46 -5.14 -6.14 10.74
CA LEU A 46 -4.23 -6.97 9.95
C LEU A 46 -4.14 -8.42 10.47
N PHE A 47 -4.84 -8.77 11.56
CA PHE A 47 -5.01 -10.15 12.00
C PHE A 47 -6.27 -10.81 11.42
N ASP A 48 -7.22 -10.03 10.86
CA ASP A 48 -8.32 -10.59 10.06
C ASP A 48 -7.73 -11.15 8.75
N PRO A 49 -7.86 -12.47 8.49
CA PRO A 49 -7.38 -13.09 7.26
C PRO A 49 -7.85 -12.39 5.99
N ARG A 50 -9.01 -11.72 6.00
CA ARG A 50 -9.58 -11.02 4.85
C ARG A 50 -8.82 -9.74 4.53
N GLN A 51 -8.62 -8.89 5.53
CA GLN A 51 -7.90 -7.63 5.36
C GLN A 51 -6.42 -7.92 5.03
N LEU A 52 -5.83 -8.92 5.70
CA LEU A 52 -4.49 -9.41 5.39
C LEU A 52 -4.37 -9.91 3.95
N ALA A 53 -5.34 -10.67 3.45
CA ALA A 53 -5.33 -11.17 2.07
C ALA A 53 -5.38 -10.03 1.04
N ILE A 54 -6.24 -9.03 1.25
CA ILE A 54 -6.35 -7.86 0.35
C ILE A 54 -5.00 -7.11 0.29
N VAL A 55 -4.42 -6.79 1.45
CA VAL A 55 -3.14 -6.07 1.53
C VAL A 55 -2.02 -6.88 0.88
N SER A 56 -1.99 -8.20 1.11
CA SER A 56 -0.99 -9.10 0.54
C SER A 56 -1.07 -9.15 -0.99
N VAL A 57 -2.27 -9.24 -1.56
CA VAL A 57 -2.47 -9.24 -3.03
C VAL A 57 -2.02 -7.91 -3.63
N VAL A 58 -2.40 -6.78 -3.02
CA VAL A 58 -1.98 -5.45 -3.51
C VAL A 58 -0.46 -5.31 -3.47
N LEU A 59 0.21 -5.81 -2.43
CA LEU A 59 1.67 -5.78 -2.34
C LEU A 59 2.34 -6.70 -3.38
N VAL A 60 1.84 -7.92 -3.55
CA VAL A 60 2.39 -8.88 -4.53
C VAL A 60 2.21 -8.37 -5.96
N VAL A 61 1.05 -7.82 -6.31
CA VAL A 61 0.80 -7.29 -7.65
C VAL A 61 1.53 -5.94 -7.86
N GLY A 62 1.57 -5.08 -6.85
CA GLY A 62 2.18 -3.75 -6.94
C GLY A 62 3.71 -3.79 -7.01
N ILE A 63 4.35 -4.62 -6.20
CA ILE A 63 5.81 -4.78 -6.17
C ILE A 63 6.26 -5.84 -7.18
N GLY A 64 5.53 -6.95 -7.28
CA GLY A 64 5.86 -8.05 -8.19
C GLY A 64 5.46 -7.82 -9.65
N GLY A 65 4.57 -6.88 -9.93
CA GLY A 65 4.19 -6.51 -11.29
C GLY A 65 5.30 -5.82 -12.09
N ASP A 66 6.29 -5.24 -11.41
CA ASP A 66 7.43 -4.55 -12.01
C ASP A 66 8.52 -5.53 -12.54
N ILE A 67 8.34 -6.84 -12.33
CA ILE A 67 9.28 -7.89 -12.76
C ILE A 67 9.21 -8.12 -14.28
N PHE A 68 8.15 -7.67 -14.95
CA PHE A 68 8.00 -7.77 -16.41
C PHE A 68 8.82 -6.69 -17.13
N PRO A 69 9.42 -7.00 -18.29
CA PRO A 69 10.34 -6.10 -18.98
C PRO A 69 9.65 -4.79 -19.37
N GLY A 70 10.01 -3.69 -18.67
CA GLY A 70 9.47 -2.34 -18.89
C GLY A 70 8.67 -1.76 -17.72
N GLY A 71 8.47 -2.49 -16.61
CA GLY A 71 7.66 -2.04 -15.46
C GLY A 71 6.16 -1.98 -15.73
N ASN A 72 5.74 -2.44 -16.91
CA ASN A 72 4.36 -2.53 -17.35
C ASN A 72 3.96 -4.01 -17.39
N LEU A 73 2.81 -4.36 -16.80
CA LEU A 73 2.26 -5.69 -17.01
C LEU A 73 1.75 -5.76 -18.46
N PRO A 74 2.20 -6.74 -19.27
CA PRO A 74 1.64 -6.96 -20.59
C PRO A 74 0.26 -7.63 -20.42
N PHE A 75 -0.78 -6.83 -20.22
CA PHE A 75 -2.16 -7.29 -20.32
C PHE A 75 -2.57 -7.21 -21.79
N PHE A 76 -2.37 -8.30 -22.53
CA PHE A 76 -3.07 -8.56 -23.80
C PHE A 76 -2.87 -7.48 -24.90
N ASP A 77 -1.71 -6.83 -24.94
CA ASP A 77 -1.29 -5.66 -25.78
C ASP A 77 -1.43 -4.26 -25.15
N TRP A 78 -1.88 -4.15 -23.89
CA TRP A 78 -1.82 -2.89 -23.12
C TRP A 78 -0.71 -2.89 -22.07
N GLU A 79 0.09 -1.82 -22.10
CA GLU A 79 1.07 -1.49 -21.09
C GLU A 79 0.41 -0.74 -19.93
N ILE A 80 -0.01 -1.48 -18.90
CA ILE A 80 -0.65 -0.90 -17.71
C ILE A 80 0.38 -0.78 -16.58
N PRO A 81 0.47 0.38 -15.89
CA PRO A 81 1.34 0.53 -14.73
C PRO A 81 1.04 -0.52 -13.65
N ALA A 82 2.07 -1.16 -13.11
CA ALA A 82 1.92 -2.20 -12.08
C ALA A 82 1.09 -1.72 -10.87
N ILE A 83 1.34 -0.50 -10.40
CA ILE A 83 0.64 0.11 -9.27
C ILE A 83 -0.87 0.29 -9.58
N ALA A 84 -1.22 0.63 -10.82
CA ALA A 84 -2.63 0.77 -11.22
C ALA A 84 -3.32 -0.59 -11.24
N SER A 85 -2.65 -1.63 -11.76
CA SER A 85 -3.18 -3.00 -11.74
C SER A 85 -3.34 -3.55 -10.32
N ALA A 86 -2.45 -3.19 -9.40
CA ALA A 86 -2.53 -3.55 -7.99
C ALA A 86 -3.73 -2.91 -7.29
N ALA A 87 -4.00 -1.63 -7.55
CA ALA A 87 -5.17 -0.95 -7.02
C ALA A 87 -6.48 -1.59 -7.52
N VAL A 88 -6.57 -1.89 -8.82
CA VAL A 88 -7.74 -2.56 -9.40
C VAL A 88 -7.93 -3.96 -8.80
N ALA A 89 -6.86 -4.75 -8.68
CA ALA A 89 -6.91 -6.06 -8.05
C ALA A 89 -7.36 -5.97 -6.58
N GLY A 90 -6.83 -5.01 -5.82
CA GLY A 90 -7.22 -4.78 -4.42
C GLY A 90 -8.71 -4.45 -4.26
N ILE A 91 -9.23 -3.54 -5.09
CA ILE A 91 -10.66 -3.19 -5.12
C ILE A 91 -11.50 -4.42 -5.52
N GLY A 92 -11.05 -5.19 -6.51
CA GLY A 92 -11.71 -6.42 -6.95
C GLY A 92 -11.81 -7.48 -5.84
N PHE A 93 -10.72 -7.75 -5.13
CA PHE A 93 -10.70 -8.67 -4.00
C PHE A 93 -11.58 -8.17 -2.84
N ASN A 94 -11.54 -6.88 -2.54
CA ASN A 94 -12.42 -6.28 -1.53
C ASN A 94 -13.91 -6.50 -1.88
N LEU A 95 -14.30 -6.28 -3.15
CA LEU A 95 -15.66 -6.52 -3.62
C LEU A 95 -16.06 -8.00 -3.52
N ILE A 96 -15.17 -8.93 -3.89
CA ILE A 96 -15.43 -10.37 -3.78
C ILE A 96 -15.68 -10.75 -2.31
N PHE A 97 -14.86 -10.25 -1.38
CA PHE A 97 -15.06 -10.52 0.03
C PHE A 97 -16.36 -9.92 0.57
N LEU A 98 -16.75 -8.72 0.14
CA LEU A 98 -18.05 -8.13 0.53
C LEU A 98 -19.25 -8.95 0.04
N ILE A 99 -19.20 -9.45 -1.19
CA ILE A 99 -20.25 -10.31 -1.74
C ILE A 99 -20.29 -11.65 -1.00
N LEU A 100 -19.12 -12.24 -0.73
CA LEU A 100 -19.00 -13.49 0.01
C LEU A 100 -19.53 -13.33 1.44
N ASP A 101 -19.27 -12.21 2.10
CA ASP A 101 -19.74 -11.90 3.46
C ASP A 101 -21.26 -11.76 3.53
N ASN A 102 -21.85 -11.15 2.51
CA ASN A 102 -23.30 -11.06 2.38
C ASN A 102 -23.97 -12.43 2.20
N VAL A 103 -23.21 -13.45 1.78
CA VAL A 103 -23.70 -14.82 1.57
C VAL A 103 -23.39 -15.75 2.75
N ILE A 104 -22.23 -15.58 3.41
CA ILE A 104 -21.72 -16.53 4.42
C ILE A 104 -22.14 -16.17 5.86
N GLY A 105 -22.47 -14.91 6.16
CA GLY A 105 -22.86 -14.49 7.52
C GLY A 105 -21.69 -14.60 8.51
N ARG A 106 -21.18 -13.47 9.02
CA ARG A 106 -20.03 -13.48 9.92
C ARG A 106 -20.46 -13.96 11.31
N PRO A 107 -19.77 -14.94 11.93
CA PRO A 107 -19.81 -15.10 13.37
C PRO A 107 -19.31 -13.78 13.98
N GLU A 108 -20.12 -13.17 14.83
CA GLU A 108 -19.75 -11.98 15.58
C GLU A 108 -18.43 -12.25 16.33
N PRO A 109 -17.44 -11.34 16.30
CA PRO A 109 -16.25 -11.49 17.14
C PRO A 109 -16.72 -11.67 18.59
N ALA A 110 -16.31 -12.78 19.21
CA ALA A 110 -16.72 -13.08 20.57
C ALA A 110 -16.41 -11.87 21.48
N PRO A 111 -17.35 -11.43 22.32
CA PRO A 111 -17.14 -10.32 23.22
C PRO A 111 -15.82 -10.50 23.98
N PRO A 112 -15.04 -9.43 24.18
CA PRO A 112 -13.85 -9.52 25.02
C PRO A 112 -14.26 -10.15 26.35
N PRO A 113 -13.50 -11.14 26.86
CA PRO A 113 -13.78 -11.69 28.18
C PRO A 113 -13.89 -10.52 29.17
N PRO A 114 -14.93 -10.49 30.03
CA PRO A 114 -15.04 -9.44 31.03
C PRO A 114 -13.74 -9.39 31.82
N ILE A 115 -13.15 -8.19 31.92
CA ILE A 115 -11.97 -7.98 32.75
C ILE A 115 -12.37 -8.43 34.15
N LYS A 116 -11.75 -9.53 34.61
CA LYS A 116 -12.01 -10.04 35.95
C LYS A 116 -11.58 -8.95 36.91
N THR A 117 -12.50 -8.52 37.76
CA THR A 117 -12.26 -7.52 38.82
C THR A 117 -11.18 -7.95 39.81
N GLU A 118 -10.69 -9.19 39.73
CA GLU A 118 -9.53 -9.73 40.45
C GLU A 118 -8.17 -9.22 39.94
N ASP A 119 -8.06 -8.71 38.71
CA ASP A 119 -6.79 -8.17 38.15
C ASP A 119 -6.61 -6.65 38.44
N ILE A 120 -7.55 -6.07 39.19
CA ILE A 120 -7.58 -4.66 39.63
C ILE A 120 -7.71 -4.50 41.16
N SER A 121 -7.50 -5.59 41.92
CA SER A 121 -7.47 -5.61 43.39
C SER A 121 -6.09 -6.02 43.89
#